data_AF-A0A227J5X0-F1
#
_entry.id   AF-A0A227J5X0-F1
#
_cell.length_a   1.000
_cell.length_b   1.000
_cell.length_c   1.000
_cell.angle_alpha   90.00
_cell.angle_beta   90.00
_cell.angle_gamma   90.00
#
_symmetry.space_group_name_H-M   'P 1'
#
loop_
_entity.id
_entity.type
_entity.pdbx_description
1 polymer ?
#
loop_
_entity_poly.entity_id
_entity_poly.type
_entity_poly.pdbx_seq_one_letter_code
_entity_poly.pdbx_strand_id
1 'polypeptide(L)'
;SLDEHMVAIPITPNLTNAIVGSPDYFKRYGKPETPNDLEHHNCLAYRFTSSGTLDHWSLTSPDVDKHTVIFEPKGNAVFNDDYSMLQAAMQGVGLIKHIDLWVLKYLEEGKLERVFVDWCKP
;
A
#
# COMPACT_ATOMS: atom_id res chain seq x y z
N SER A 1 -32.06 -3.72 -3.81
CA SER A 1 -32.62 -3.84 -5.16
C SER A 1 -31.79 -2.97 -6.06
N LEU A 2 -30.96 -3.55 -6.92
CA LEU A 2 -30.23 -2.81 -7.96
C LEU A 2 -31.17 -2.68 -9.16
N ASP A 3 -31.36 -1.45 -9.63
CA ASP A 3 -32.25 -1.10 -10.73
C ASP A 3 -31.81 -1.79 -12.04
N GLU A 4 -32.74 -2.41 -12.76
CA GLU A 4 -32.51 -3.26 -13.94
C GLU A 4 -31.97 -2.51 -15.18
N HIS A 5 -31.68 -1.22 -15.05
CA HIS A 5 -31.21 -0.34 -16.12
C HIS A 5 -29.86 0.34 -15.85
N MET A 6 -29.13 -0.07 -14.80
CA MET A 6 -27.81 0.48 -14.51
C MET A 6 -26.72 -0.22 -15.36
N VAL A 7 -26.09 0.53 -16.26
CA VAL A 7 -24.87 0.10 -16.97
C VAL A 7 -23.67 0.79 -16.30
N ALA A 8 -22.79 0.01 -15.67
CA ALA A 8 -21.55 0.51 -15.11
C ALA A 8 -20.48 0.60 -16.21
N ILE A 9 -19.91 1.80 -16.40
CA ILE A 9 -18.77 2.02 -17.32
C ILE A 9 -17.52 2.30 -16.46
N PRO A 10 -16.42 1.56 -16.65
CA PRO A 10 -15.19 1.79 -15.89
C PRO A 10 -14.56 3.14 -16.28
N ILE A 11 -14.31 3.99 -15.28
CA ILE A 11 -13.66 5.30 -15.47
C ILE A 11 -12.13 5.18 -15.37
N THR A 12 -11.62 4.16 -14.68
CA THR A 12 -10.18 3.91 -14.50
C THR A 12 -9.81 2.49 -14.91
N PRO A 13 -8.54 2.23 -15.22
CA PRO A 13 -7.98 0.87 -15.23
C PRO A 13 -8.18 0.17 -13.89
N ASN A 14 -7.93 -1.14 -13.84
CA ASN A 14 -7.97 -1.91 -12.60
C ASN A 14 -7.06 -1.26 -11.55
N LEU A 15 -7.65 -0.90 -10.41
CA LEU A 15 -6.91 -0.34 -9.30
C LEU A 15 -6.07 -1.44 -8.65
N THR A 16 -4.78 -1.19 -8.50
CA THR A 16 -3.88 -2.06 -7.77
C THR A 16 -3.43 -1.38 -6.48
N ASN A 17 -3.00 -2.18 -5.51
CA ASN A 17 -2.33 -1.66 -4.33
C ASN A 17 -0.84 -1.46 -4.64
N ALA A 18 -0.20 -0.54 -3.93
CA ALA A 18 1.23 -0.31 -3.95
C ALA A 18 1.71 -0.19 -2.51
N ILE A 19 2.77 -0.91 -2.17
CA ILE A 19 3.50 -0.71 -0.92
C ILE A 19 4.71 0.16 -1.24
N VAL A 20 4.84 1.27 -0.54
CA VAL A 20 5.80 2.32 -0.86
C VAL A 20 6.46 2.89 0.40
N GLY A 21 7.67 3.41 0.24
CA GLY A 21 8.42 4.18 1.24
C GLY A 21 9.31 5.21 0.55
N SER A 22 9.88 6.17 1.28
CA SER A 22 10.82 7.11 0.66
C SER A 22 12.19 6.49 0.38
N PRO A 23 12.95 7.01 -0.61
CA PRO A 23 14.35 6.63 -0.82
C PRO A 23 15.20 6.70 0.46
N ASP A 24 15.00 7.75 1.27
CA ASP A 24 15.71 7.95 2.54
C ASP A 24 15.35 6.93 3.61
N TYR A 25 14.12 6.42 3.62
CA TYR A 25 13.76 5.28 4.46
C TYR A 25 14.51 4.04 4.03
N PHE A 26 14.49 3.70 2.74
CA PHE A 26 15.17 2.50 2.22
C PHE A 26 16.69 2.58 2.35
N LYS A 27 17.28 3.76 2.27
CA LYS A 27 18.72 3.96 2.54
C LYS A 27 19.09 3.63 3.99
N ARG A 28 18.19 3.86 4.94
CA ARG A 28 18.43 3.61 6.38
C ARG A 28 18.11 2.19 6.80
N TYR A 29 17.05 1.61 6.25
CA TYR A 29 16.48 0.35 6.74
C TYR A 29 16.56 -0.81 5.73
N GLY A 30 17.07 -0.56 4.52
CA GLY A 30 17.00 -1.52 3.42
C GLY A 30 15.61 -1.62 2.82
N LYS A 31 15.50 -2.35 1.69
CA LYS A 31 14.20 -2.70 1.08
C LYS A 31 13.82 -4.11 1.53
N PRO A 32 12.55 -4.36 1.89
CA PRO A 32 12.09 -5.71 2.12
C PRO A 32 12.09 -6.49 0.79
N GLU A 33 12.55 -7.74 0.83
CA GLU A 33 12.63 -8.64 -0.34
C GLU A 33 11.44 -9.61 -0.37
N THR A 34 10.97 -10.01 0.81
CA THR A 34 9.81 -10.90 1.00
C THR A 34 8.75 -10.25 1.90
N PRO A 35 7.47 -10.65 1.79
CA PRO A 35 6.43 -10.14 2.69
C PRO A 35 6.76 -10.35 4.18
N ASN A 36 7.52 -11.39 4.54
CA ASN A 36 7.97 -11.63 5.90
C ASN A 36 8.88 -10.52 6.44
N ASP A 37 9.65 -9.85 5.58
CA ASP A 37 10.55 -8.78 5.98
C ASP A 37 9.80 -7.55 6.51
N LEU A 38 8.50 -7.43 6.21
CA LEU A 38 7.64 -6.36 6.73
C LEU A 38 7.59 -6.33 8.27
N GLU A 39 7.80 -7.47 8.94
CA GLU A 39 7.91 -7.54 10.40
C GLU A 39 9.11 -6.75 10.96
N HIS A 40 10.09 -6.43 10.11
CA HIS A 40 11.29 -5.67 10.46
C HIS A 40 11.23 -4.20 10.01
N HIS A 41 10.12 -3.76 9.42
CA HIS A 41 9.93 -2.40 8.95
C HIS A 41 8.86 -1.67 9.75
N ASN A 42 9.00 -0.35 9.88
CA ASN A 42 7.97 0.52 10.41
C ASN A 42 6.83 0.64 9.41
N CYS A 43 5.80 -0.21 9.54
CA CYS A 43 4.65 -0.25 8.64
C CYS A 43 3.52 0.60 9.22
N LEU A 44 3.22 1.72 8.58
CA LEU A 44 2.24 2.69 9.05
C LEU A 44 0.84 2.17 8.72
N ALA A 45 -0.04 2.15 9.72
CA ALA A 45 -1.37 1.60 9.57
C ALA A 45 -2.36 2.68 9.11
N TYR A 46 -3.37 2.27 8.35
CA TYR A 46 -4.53 3.09 8.04
C TYR A 46 -5.75 2.55 8.78
N ARG A 47 -6.55 3.44 9.36
CA ARG A 47 -7.82 3.11 10.01
C ARG A 47 -8.96 3.66 9.18
N PHE A 48 -9.80 2.76 8.66
CA PHE A 48 -11.00 3.15 7.94
C PHE A 48 -11.94 3.92 8.87
N THR A 49 -12.30 5.15 8.48
CA THR A 49 -13.18 6.01 9.28
C THR A 49 -14.61 5.49 9.36
N SER A 50 -15.07 4.73 8.35
CA SER A 50 -16.41 4.15 8.30
C SER A 50 -16.59 2.95 9.23
N SER A 51 -15.59 2.08 9.34
CA SER A 51 -15.66 0.82 10.12
C SER A 51 -14.82 0.82 11.40
N GLY A 52 -13.86 1.74 11.52
CA GLY A 52 -12.86 1.75 12.60
C GLY A 52 -11.78 0.66 12.49
N THR A 53 -11.86 -0.22 11.49
CA THR A 53 -10.92 -1.33 11.29
C THR A 53 -9.60 -0.84 10.70
N LEU A 54 -8.51 -1.53 11.05
CA LEU A 54 -7.21 -1.31 10.40
C LEU A 54 -7.21 -1.95 9.02
N ASP A 55 -6.56 -1.30 8.05
CA ASP A 55 -6.35 -1.85 6.72
C ASP A 55 -5.23 -2.90 6.76
N HIS A 56 -5.62 -4.17 6.65
CA HIS A 56 -4.66 -5.26 6.50
C HIS A 56 -4.10 -5.28 5.06
N TRP A 57 -2.82 -5.57 4.95
CA TRP A 57 -2.13 -5.63 3.68
C TRP A 57 -2.26 -7.03 3.10
N SER A 58 -2.94 -7.14 1.96
CA SER A 58 -3.04 -8.39 1.20
C SER A 58 -1.98 -8.38 0.11
N LEU A 59 -1.05 -9.32 0.16
CA LEU A 59 -0.01 -9.52 -0.84
C LEU A 59 -0.22 -10.90 -1.47
N THR A 60 -0.29 -10.99 -2.78
CA THR A 60 -0.48 -12.27 -3.49
C THR A 60 0.83 -12.70 -4.11
N SER A 61 1.26 -13.93 -3.91
CA SER A 61 2.52 -14.41 -4.48
C SER A 61 2.52 -14.34 -6.01
N PRO A 62 3.70 -14.09 -6.62
CA PRO A 62 3.83 -14.09 -8.08
C PRO A 62 3.93 -15.50 -8.68
N ASP A 63 3.98 -16.54 -7.84
CA ASP A 63 4.04 -17.93 -8.27
C ASP A 63 2.71 -18.42 -8.86
N VAL A 64 2.75 -19.62 -9.45
CA VAL A 64 1.58 -20.23 -10.12
C VAL A 64 0.46 -20.53 -9.12
N ASP A 65 0.83 -20.87 -7.88
CA ASP A 65 -0.11 -21.28 -6.83
C ASP A 65 -0.85 -20.09 -6.20
N LYS A 66 -0.35 -18.85 -6.39
CA LYS A 66 -0.98 -17.57 -6.00
C LYS A 66 -1.49 -17.55 -4.55
N HIS A 67 -0.63 -17.91 -3.61
CA HIS A 67 -0.98 -17.82 -2.20
C HIS A 67 -1.04 -16.35 -1.72
N THR A 68 -1.98 -16.05 -0.83
CA THR A 68 -2.14 -14.70 -0.26
C THR A 68 -1.56 -14.65 1.14
N VAL A 69 -0.70 -13.65 1.39
CA VAL A 69 -0.25 -13.24 2.72
C VAL A 69 -1.09 -12.07 3.18
N ILE A 70 -1.69 -12.19 4.36
CA ILE A 70 -2.37 -11.10 5.05
C ILE A 70 -1.46 -10.61 6.17
N PHE A 71 -1.03 -9.36 6.05
CA PHE A 71 -0.16 -8.71 7.02
C PHE A 71 -0.90 -7.58 7.74
N GLU A 72 -0.91 -7.60 9.07
CA GLU A 72 -1.38 -6.48 9.87
C GLU A 72 -0.23 -5.49 10.06
N PRO A 73 -0.33 -4.23 9.56
CA PRO A 73 0.76 -3.28 9.64
C PRO A 73 1.12 -2.94 11.09
N LYS A 74 2.41 -3.15 11.43
CA LYS A 74 2.99 -2.81 12.73
C LYS A 74 3.95 -1.64 12.58
N GLY A 75 3.64 -0.55 13.27
CA GLY A 75 4.46 0.65 13.23
C GLY A 75 4.13 1.63 14.33
N ASN A 76 4.78 2.79 14.27
CA ASN A 76 4.68 3.82 15.30
C ASN A 76 3.54 4.83 15.09
N ALA A 77 2.76 4.70 14.01
CA ALA A 77 1.67 5.61 13.70
C ALA A 77 0.51 4.91 13.00
N VAL A 78 -0.70 5.41 13.28
CA VAL A 78 -1.96 5.02 12.63
C VAL A 78 -2.60 6.28 12.07
N PHE A 79 -2.96 6.26 10.80
CA PHE A 79 -3.59 7.36 10.08
C PHE A 79 -5.04 7.05 9.78
N ASN A 80 -5.84 8.08 9.51
CA ASN A 80 -7.21 7.96 9.03
C ASN A 80 -7.49 8.91 7.86
N ASP A 81 -6.45 9.53 7.31
CA ASP A 81 -6.48 10.39 6.14
C ASP A 81 -5.26 10.11 5.25
N ASP A 82 -5.50 10.11 3.94
CA ASP A 82 -4.50 9.69 2.95
C ASP A 82 -3.34 10.70 2.86
N TYR A 83 -3.65 11.99 3.01
CA TYR A 83 -2.67 13.06 2.88
C TYR A 83 -1.57 12.96 3.94
N SER A 84 -1.95 12.86 5.22
CA SER A 84 -0.98 12.76 6.32
C SER A 84 -0.18 11.46 6.25
N MET A 85 -0.81 10.35 5.86
CA MET A 85 -0.11 9.07 5.66
C MET A 85 0.94 9.16 4.54
N LEU A 86 0.60 9.75 3.40
CA LEU A 86 1.52 9.97 2.28
C LEU A 86 2.67 10.90 2.66
N GLN A 87 2.39 11.99 3.38
CA GLN A 87 3.43 12.89 3.88
C GLN A 87 4.41 12.18 4.81
N ALA A 88 3.92 11.34 5.73
CA ALA A 88 4.75 10.56 6.63
C ALA A 88 5.65 9.58 5.85
N ALA A 89 5.11 8.89 4.84
CA ALA A 89 5.89 8.00 3.99
C ALA A 89 7.00 8.76 3.23
N MET A 90 6.68 9.90 2.61
CA MET A 90 7.66 10.75 1.89
C MET A 90 8.75 11.33 2.81
N GLN A 91 8.41 11.65 4.05
CA GLN A 91 9.38 12.08 5.08
C GLN A 91 10.20 10.92 5.65
N GLY A 92 9.98 9.70 5.15
CA GLY A 92 10.72 8.51 5.55
C GLY A 92 10.42 8.05 6.97
N VAL A 93 9.17 8.23 7.41
CA VAL A 93 8.70 7.69 8.69
C VAL A 93 8.57 6.17 8.60
N GLY A 94 8.01 5.64 7.51
CA GLY A 94 7.73 4.22 7.37
C GLY A 94 7.19 3.84 5.99
N LEU A 95 6.81 2.56 5.87
CA LEU A 95 6.13 2.01 4.70
C LEU A 95 4.62 2.17 4.82
N ILE A 96 3.96 2.40 3.69
CA ILE A 96 2.49 2.45 3.61
C ILE A 96 2.01 1.53 2.48
N LYS A 97 0.78 1.03 2.59
CA LYS A 97 0.01 0.48 1.48
C LYS A 97 -0.99 1.54 1.03
N HIS A 98 -1.06 1.79 -0.27
CA HIS A 98 -2.06 2.68 -0.85
C HIS A 98 -2.49 2.18 -2.23
N ILE A 99 -3.63 2.65 -2.74
CA ILE A 99 -4.00 2.49 -4.14
C ILE A 99 -2.95 3.18 -5.05
N ASP A 100 -2.49 2.47 -6.08
CA ASP A 100 -1.41 2.86 -6.99
C ASP A 100 -1.61 4.24 -7.64
N LEU A 101 -2.85 4.54 -8.04
CA LEU A 101 -3.23 5.82 -8.65
C LEU A 101 -2.86 7.04 -7.79
N TRP A 102 -2.88 6.90 -6.46
CA TRP A 102 -2.58 7.99 -5.52
C TRP A 102 -1.10 8.18 -5.25
N VAL A 103 -0.27 7.16 -5.51
CA VAL A 103 1.18 7.21 -5.30
C VAL A 103 1.95 7.47 -6.57
N LEU A 104 1.33 7.28 -7.74
CA LEU A 104 1.98 7.36 -9.06
C LEU A 104 2.81 8.65 -9.24
N LYS A 105 2.22 9.82 -8.96
CA LYS A 105 2.92 11.10 -9.06
C LYS A 105 4.19 11.14 -8.19
N TYR A 106 4.14 10.61 -6.99
CA TYR A 106 5.27 10.62 -6.05
C TYR A 106 6.33 9.58 -6.41
N LEU A 107 5.93 8.49 -7.07
CA LEU A 107 6.86 7.52 -7.67
C LEU A 107 7.60 8.16 -8.85
N GLU A 108 6.89 8.86 -9.74
CA GLU A 108 7.47 9.57 -10.89
C GLU A 108 8.42 10.70 -10.47
N GLU A 109 8.08 11.43 -9.40
CA GLU A 109 8.94 12.47 -8.82
C GLU A 109 10.12 11.91 -8.00
N GLY A 110 10.23 10.59 -7.83
CA GLY A 110 11.27 9.93 -7.03
C GLY A 110 11.18 10.21 -5.52
N LYS A 111 10.02 10.69 -5.03
CA LYS A 111 9.78 10.92 -3.60
C LYS A 111 9.41 9.66 -2.85
N LEU A 112 8.85 8.69 -3.56
CA LEU A 112 8.55 7.36 -3.08
C LEU A 112 9.19 6.34 -4.02
N GLU A 113 9.49 5.16 -3.47
CA GLU A 113 9.86 3.97 -4.22
C GLU A 113 8.91 2.83 -3.85
N ARG A 114 8.57 2.00 -4.84
CA ARG A 114 7.69 0.85 -4.66
C ARG A 114 8.50 -0.40 -4.31
N VAL A 115 7.92 -1.21 -3.44
CA VAL A 115 8.39 -2.57 -3.12
C VAL A 115 7.30 -3.58 -3.49
N PHE A 116 7.69 -4.85 -3.62
CA PHE A 116 6.76 -5.95 -3.90
C PHE A 116 5.90 -5.76 -5.16
N VAL A 117 6.44 -5.18 -6.24
CA VAL A 117 5.70 -4.95 -7.49
C VAL A 117 5.02 -6.23 -7.99
N ASP A 118 5.74 -7.35 -7.93
CA ASP A 118 5.22 -8.65 -8.35
C ASP A 118 4.14 -9.24 -7.44
N TRP A 119 4.09 -8.83 -6.17
CA TRP A 119 3.09 -9.30 -5.21
C TRP A 119 1.82 -8.44 -5.18
N CYS A 120 1.85 -7.27 -5.81
CA CYS A 120 0.77 -6.30 -5.80
C CYS A 120 0.10 -6.18 -7.19
N LYS A 121 0.17 -7.24 -7.99
CA LYS A 121 -0.48 -7.31 -9.32
C LYS A 121 -2.01 -7.27 -9.18
N PRO A 122 -2.72 -6.71 -10.18
CA PRO A 122 -4.19 -6.70 -10.21
C PRO A 122 -4.78 -8.11 -10.25
#